data_AF-A0A1Y4BZN1-F1
#
_entry.id   AF-A0A1Y4BZN1-F1
#
_cell.length_a   1.000
_cell.length_b   1.000
_cell.length_c   1.000
_cell.angle_alpha   90.00
_cell.angle_beta   90.00
_cell.angle_gamma   90.00
#
_symmetry.space_group_name_H-M   'P 1'
#
loop_
_entity.id
_entity.type
_entity.pdbx_description
1 polymer ?
#
loop_
_entity_poly.entity_id
_entity_poly.type
_entity_poly.pdbx_seq_one_letter_code
_entity_poly.pdbx_strand_id
1 'polypeptide(L)'
;MAKIIEVQILLALQGEKIMPRKRKTKSDNYYDVFPVRLRQIMEETDTTQQDLADYIGKSRQAIGYYADGSSSPDWKALSSLAMYFGVSSDWLLGLSNTKSTNVTVQEICKQTGLCEDVMAIFTKMSHAEIETINFMVTSSPFKTLISYMTSFFAVRNTPDTKSLPEKDLNKVEEYLKGTSYTIIHRGELKRICEREATEAFKRIFYSDAKHISLKDI
;
A
#
# COMPACT_ATOMS: atom_id res chain seq x y z
N MET A 1 -29.36 -54.69 -28.16
CA MET A 1 -28.35 -53.62 -28.05
C MET A 1 -28.92 -52.21 -28.26
N ALA A 2 -29.82 -51.95 -29.21
CA ALA A 2 -30.37 -50.60 -29.45
C ALA A 2 -31.11 -49.96 -28.24
N LYS A 3 -31.87 -50.73 -27.46
CA LYS A 3 -32.61 -50.21 -26.28
C LYS A 3 -31.74 -49.83 -25.07
N ILE A 4 -30.47 -50.24 -25.02
CA ILE A 4 -29.57 -49.92 -23.89
C ILE A 4 -28.86 -48.58 -24.13
N ILE A 5 -28.57 -48.25 -25.39
CA ILE A 5 -27.91 -47.00 -25.78
C ILE A 5 -28.86 -45.80 -25.58
N GLU A 6 -30.16 -45.98 -25.84
CA GLU A 6 -31.16 -44.90 -25.74
C GLU A 6 -31.42 -44.46 -24.28
N VAL A 7 -31.33 -45.39 -23.32
CA VAL A 7 -31.52 -45.10 -21.88
C VAL A 7 -30.29 -44.41 -21.28
N GLN A 8 -29.07 -44.73 -21.74
CA GLN A 8 -27.85 -44.06 -21.30
C GLN A 8 -27.76 -42.61 -21.78
N ILE A 9 -28.26 -42.31 -22.98
CA ILE A 9 -28.29 -40.94 -23.51
C ILE A 9 -29.32 -40.08 -22.75
N LEU A 10 -30.49 -40.63 -22.40
CA LEU A 10 -31.49 -39.90 -21.60
C LEU A 10 -31.04 -39.63 -20.15
N LEU A 11 -30.32 -40.56 -19.53
CA LEU A 11 -29.73 -40.36 -18.19
C LEU A 11 -28.58 -39.34 -18.20
N ALA A 12 -27.79 -39.28 -19.28
CA ALA A 12 -26.76 -38.26 -19.46
C ALA A 12 -27.36 -36.85 -19.63
N LEU A 13 -28.50 -36.74 -20.32
CA LEU A 13 -29.19 -35.46 -20.54
C LEU A 13 -29.97 -34.95 -19.30
N GLN A 14 -30.31 -35.82 -18.35
CA GLN A 14 -30.95 -35.42 -17.08
C GLN A 14 -29.95 -35.04 -15.97
N GLY A 15 -28.65 -35.26 -16.18
CA GLY A 15 -27.58 -35.02 -15.20
C GLY A 15 -26.76 -33.74 -15.40
N GLU A 16 -26.93 -33.01 -16.50
CA GLU A 16 -26.26 -31.72 -16.70
C GLU A 16 -26.98 -30.63 -15.90
N LYS A 17 -26.63 -30.55 -14.62
CA LYS A 17 -26.77 -29.34 -13.81
C LYS A 17 -26.17 -28.20 -14.63
N ILE A 18 -27.01 -27.29 -15.12
CA ILE A 18 -26.62 -26.06 -15.78
C ILE A 18 -25.61 -25.36 -14.84
N MET A 19 -24.32 -25.54 -15.11
CA MET A 19 -23.29 -24.76 -14.44
C MET A 19 -23.45 -23.33 -14.93
N PRO A 20 -23.66 -22.34 -14.05
CA PRO A 20 -23.71 -20.96 -14.50
C PRO A 20 -22.39 -20.64 -15.22
N ARG A 21 -22.52 -20.17 -16.46
CA ARG A 21 -21.42 -19.79 -17.35
C ARG A 21 -20.40 -18.92 -16.58
N LYS A 22 -19.15 -19.39 -16.47
CA LYS A 22 -18.04 -18.57 -15.94
C LYS A 22 -17.96 -17.30 -16.79
N ARG A 23 -18.19 -16.13 -16.17
CA ARG A 23 -18.19 -14.84 -16.87
C ARG A 23 -16.80 -14.61 -17.47
N LYS A 24 -16.73 -14.46 -18.79
CA LYS A 24 -15.47 -14.45 -19.56
C LYS A 24 -14.79 -13.07 -19.62
N THR A 25 -15.42 -12.02 -19.09
CA THR A 25 -14.92 -10.64 -19.12
C THR A 25 -15.08 -9.97 -17.76
N LYS A 26 -14.03 -9.27 -17.32
CA LYS A 26 -14.06 -8.42 -16.11
C LYS A 26 -15.10 -7.31 -16.31
N SER A 27 -15.75 -6.86 -15.23
CA SER A 27 -16.64 -5.69 -15.29
C SER A 27 -15.84 -4.42 -15.60
N ASP A 28 -16.49 -3.39 -16.13
CA ASP A 28 -15.85 -2.11 -16.43
C ASP A 28 -15.27 -1.47 -15.15
N ASN A 29 -15.96 -1.66 -14.02
CA ASN A 29 -15.62 -1.13 -12.70
C ASN A 29 -14.74 -2.10 -11.87
N TYR A 30 -14.19 -3.16 -12.48
CA TYR A 30 -13.44 -4.17 -11.75
C TYR A 30 -12.24 -3.58 -10.99
N TYR A 31 -11.62 -2.54 -11.53
CA TYR A 31 -10.46 -1.85 -10.94
C TYR A 31 -10.83 -0.60 -10.14
N ASP A 32 -12.11 -0.34 -9.92
CA ASP A 32 -12.54 0.74 -9.04
C ASP A 32 -12.05 0.49 -7.61
N VAL A 33 -11.93 1.58 -6.85
CA VAL A 33 -11.29 1.54 -5.53
C VAL A 33 -12.00 0.57 -4.58
N PHE A 34 -13.35 0.60 -4.55
CA PHE A 34 -14.11 -0.27 -3.66
C PHE A 34 -13.96 -1.77 -3.98
N PRO A 35 -14.20 -2.26 -5.21
CA PRO A 35 -13.99 -3.68 -5.53
C PRO A 35 -12.54 -4.14 -5.31
N VAL A 36 -11.55 -3.28 -5.60
CA VAL A 36 -10.14 -3.57 -5.32
C VAL A 36 -9.90 -3.74 -3.83
N ARG A 37 -10.31 -2.78 -3.00
CA ARG A 37 -10.09 -2.81 -1.54
C ARG A 37 -10.87 -3.94 -0.86
N LEU A 38 -12.09 -4.23 -1.32
CA LEU A 38 -12.87 -5.37 -0.83
C LEU A 38 -12.16 -6.70 -1.11
N ARG A 39 -11.67 -6.91 -2.33
CA ARG A 39 -10.89 -8.13 -2.63
C ARG A 39 -9.60 -8.21 -1.81
N GLN A 40 -8.89 -7.09 -1.69
CA GLN A 40 -7.66 -7.01 -0.91
C GLN A 40 -7.90 -7.42 0.55
N ILE A 41 -8.89 -6.83 1.22
CA ILE A 41 -9.12 -7.12 2.65
C ILE A 41 -9.68 -8.53 2.88
N MET A 42 -10.44 -9.07 1.92
CA MET A 42 -10.86 -10.48 1.95
C MET A 42 -9.65 -11.42 1.87
N GLU A 43 -8.67 -11.13 1.02
CA GLU A 43 -7.43 -11.90 0.90
C GLU A 43 -6.55 -11.77 2.16
N GLU A 44 -6.40 -10.56 2.70
CA GLU A 44 -5.63 -10.31 3.94
C GLU A 44 -6.19 -11.05 5.17
N THR A 45 -7.49 -11.35 5.18
CA THR A 45 -8.19 -11.96 6.31
C THR A 45 -8.63 -13.40 6.07
N ASP A 46 -8.23 -13.99 4.94
CA ASP A 46 -8.70 -15.32 4.47
C ASP A 46 -10.24 -15.47 4.47
N THR A 47 -10.96 -14.36 4.31
CA THR A 47 -12.42 -14.32 4.35
C THR A 47 -13.02 -14.74 3.01
N THR A 48 -13.91 -15.72 3.02
CA THR A 48 -14.60 -16.15 1.80
C THR A 48 -15.83 -15.28 1.49
N GLN A 49 -16.28 -15.31 0.23
CA GLN A 49 -17.54 -14.66 -0.16
C GLN A 49 -18.76 -15.23 0.58
N GLN A 50 -18.67 -16.48 1.04
CA GLN A 50 -19.75 -17.12 1.77
C GLN A 50 -19.81 -16.59 3.21
N ASP A 51 -18.68 -16.45 3.89
CA ASP A 51 -18.61 -15.91 5.25
C ASP A 51 -19.21 -14.50 5.33
N LEU A 52 -18.87 -13.65 4.35
CA LEU A 52 -19.45 -12.31 4.23
C LEU A 52 -20.95 -12.35 3.95
N ALA A 53 -21.38 -13.24 3.07
CA ALA A 53 -22.79 -13.38 2.72
C ALA A 53 -23.63 -13.73 3.95
N ASP A 54 -23.13 -14.69 4.75
CA ASP A 54 -23.78 -15.16 5.96
C ASP A 54 -23.82 -14.08 7.05
N TYR A 55 -22.75 -13.31 7.22
CA TYR A 55 -22.71 -12.21 8.18
C TYR A 55 -23.60 -11.03 7.79
N ILE A 56 -23.58 -10.61 6.52
CA ILE A 56 -24.27 -9.41 6.03
C ILE A 56 -25.74 -9.69 5.70
N GLY A 57 -26.14 -10.97 5.62
CA GLY A 57 -27.47 -11.37 5.18
C GLY A 57 -27.70 -11.10 3.70
N LYS A 58 -26.69 -11.34 2.87
CA LYS A 58 -26.74 -11.25 1.40
C LYS A 58 -26.43 -12.61 0.78
N SER A 59 -26.63 -12.76 -0.52
CA SER A 59 -26.20 -14.00 -1.20
C SER A 59 -24.70 -13.97 -1.48
N ARG A 60 -24.07 -15.15 -1.54
CA ARG A 60 -22.69 -15.30 -2.00
C ARG A 60 -22.46 -14.64 -3.37
N GLN A 61 -23.45 -14.73 -4.27
CA GLN A 61 -23.35 -14.06 -5.58
C GLN A 61 -23.32 -12.53 -5.45
N ALA A 62 -24.12 -11.95 -4.55
CA ALA A 62 -24.11 -10.50 -4.32
C ALA A 62 -22.74 -10.01 -3.84
N ILE A 63 -22.11 -10.73 -2.90
CA ILE A 63 -20.73 -10.43 -2.47
C ILE A 63 -19.75 -10.57 -3.64
N GLY A 64 -19.90 -11.60 -4.47
CA GLY A 64 -19.13 -11.75 -5.70
C GLY A 64 -19.29 -10.56 -6.65
N TYR A 65 -20.50 -10.03 -6.81
CA TYR A 65 -20.76 -8.86 -7.66
C TYR A 65 -20.25 -7.54 -7.06
N TYR A 66 -20.15 -7.44 -5.73
CA TYR A 66 -19.48 -6.30 -5.09
C TYR A 66 -17.97 -6.38 -5.32
N ALA A 67 -17.40 -7.56 -5.09
CA ALA A 67 -15.99 -7.80 -5.24
C ALA A 67 -15.53 -7.72 -6.71
N ASP A 68 -16.39 -7.92 -7.71
CA ASP A 68 -16.05 -7.79 -9.12
C ASP A 68 -16.41 -6.43 -9.74
N GLY A 69 -17.04 -5.53 -8.97
CA GLY A 69 -17.46 -4.19 -9.43
C GLY A 69 -18.72 -4.16 -10.29
N SER A 70 -19.39 -5.30 -10.50
CA SER A 70 -20.59 -5.37 -11.34
C SER A 70 -21.86 -4.87 -10.66
N SER A 71 -21.81 -4.72 -9.34
CA SER A 71 -22.86 -4.07 -8.57
C SER A 71 -22.27 -3.36 -7.36
N SER A 72 -23.02 -2.41 -6.81
CA SER A 72 -22.63 -1.68 -5.62
C SER A 72 -23.41 -2.19 -4.39
N PRO A 73 -22.77 -2.24 -3.20
CA PRO A 73 -23.50 -2.50 -1.97
C PRO A 73 -24.49 -1.37 -1.69
N ASP A 74 -25.62 -1.70 -1.07
CA ASP A 74 -26.45 -0.67 -0.43
C ASP A 74 -25.75 -0.16 0.84
N TRP A 75 -26.24 0.95 1.41
CA TRP A 75 -25.62 1.56 2.59
C TRP A 75 -25.59 0.63 3.81
N LYS A 76 -26.53 -0.31 3.94
CA LYS A 76 -26.55 -1.30 5.04
C LYS A 76 -25.46 -2.36 4.85
N ALA A 77 -25.32 -2.86 3.63
CA ALA A 77 -24.28 -3.81 3.26
C ALA A 77 -22.89 -3.19 3.41
N LEU A 78 -22.70 -1.94 2.98
CA LEU A 78 -21.44 -1.21 3.17
C LEU A 78 -21.09 -1.05 4.65
N SER A 79 -22.05 -0.63 5.48
CA SER A 79 -21.86 -0.52 6.93
C SER A 79 -21.49 -1.86 7.57
N SER A 80 -22.15 -2.94 7.14
CA SER A 80 -21.88 -4.30 7.64
C SER A 80 -20.51 -4.82 7.21
N LEU A 81 -20.05 -4.51 5.99
CA LEU A 81 -18.71 -4.81 5.52
C LEU A 81 -17.64 -4.10 6.35
N ALA A 82 -17.82 -2.79 6.57
CA ALA A 82 -16.94 -1.97 7.40
C ALA A 82 -16.82 -2.57 8.82
N MET A 83 -17.95 -2.93 9.41
CA MET A 83 -18.01 -3.53 10.75
C MET A 83 -17.38 -4.92 10.81
N TYR A 84 -17.64 -5.78 9.81
CA TYR A 84 -17.07 -7.13 9.73
C TYR A 84 -15.54 -7.08 9.71
N PHE A 85 -14.97 -6.21 8.89
CA PHE A 85 -13.52 -6.09 8.74
C PHE A 85 -12.85 -5.16 9.76
N GLY A 86 -13.64 -4.47 10.60
CA GLY A 86 -13.11 -3.49 11.54
C GLY A 86 -12.45 -2.28 10.87
N VAL A 87 -12.89 -1.92 9.66
CA VAL A 87 -12.33 -0.79 8.88
C VAL A 87 -13.36 0.32 8.68
N SER A 88 -12.89 1.51 8.32
CA SER A 88 -13.75 2.64 7.99
C SER A 88 -14.42 2.45 6.62
N SER A 89 -15.68 2.87 6.50
CA SER A 89 -16.38 2.94 5.21
C SER A 89 -15.64 3.86 4.23
N ASP A 90 -15.03 4.93 4.72
CA ASP A 90 -14.22 5.86 3.93
C ASP A 90 -13.02 5.15 3.30
N TRP A 91 -12.37 4.24 4.02
CA TRP A 91 -11.35 3.39 3.42
C TRP A 91 -11.95 2.43 2.40
N LEU A 92 -13.05 1.73 2.69
CA LEU A 92 -13.64 0.85 1.67
C LEU A 92 -14.01 1.61 0.39
N LEU A 93 -14.49 2.85 0.50
CA LEU A 93 -14.91 3.68 -0.62
C LEU A 93 -13.79 4.44 -1.34
N GLY A 94 -12.57 4.47 -0.79
CA GLY A 94 -11.47 5.23 -1.40
C GLY A 94 -11.34 6.69 -0.95
N LEU A 95 -12.10 7.11 0.05
CA LEU A 95 -12.11 8.47 0.60
C LEU A 95 -10.97 8.70 1.61
N SER A 96 -10.41 7.63 2.17
CA SER A 96 -9.29 7.66 3.12
C SER A 96 -8.27 6.56 2.82
N ASN A 97 -6.99 6.78 3.13
CA ASN A 97 -5.96 5.74 3.10
C ASN A 97 -5.82 4.98 4.43
N THR A 98 -6.59 5.38 5.44
CA THR A 98 -6.57 4.82 6.80
C THR A 98 -7.74 3.85 6.99
N LYS A 99 -7.43 2.54 7.08
CA LYS A 99 -8.33 1.43 7.43
C LYS A 99 -9.00 1.65 8.79
N SER A 100 -8.28 2.07 9.82
CA SER A 100 -8.74 2.15 11.20
C SER A 100 -10.04 2.94 11.36
N THR A 101 -10.95 2.46 12.21
CA THR A 101 -12.17 3.18 12.64
C THR A 101 -11.92 4.13 13.81
N ASN A 102 -10.73 4.06 14.42
CA ASN A 102 -10.38 4.92 15.53
C ASN A 102 -10.10 6.35 15.03
N VAL A 103 -10.97 7.29 15.39
CA VAL A 103 -10.90 8.69 14.98
C VAL A 103 -9.56 9.34 15.33
N THR A 104 -8.97 9.01 16.48
CA THR A 104 -7.64 9.54 16.87
C THR A 104 -6.54 9.03 15.93
N VAL A 105 -6.55 7.74 15.58
CA VAL A 105 -5.59 7.17 14.63
C VAL A 105 -5.78 7.79 13.25
N GLN A 106 -7.04 7.92 12.80
CA GLN A 106 -7.36 8.58 11.53
C GLN A 106 -6.82 10.01 11.47
N GLU A 107 -7.04 10.80 12.52
CA GLU A 107 -6.61 12.19 12.55
C GLU A 107 -5.07 12.31 12.59
N ILE A 108 -4.38 11.48 13.38
CA ILE A 108 -2.91 11.46 13.41
C ILE A 108 -2.35 11.10 12.04
N CYS A 109 -2.84 10.02 11.42
CA CYS A 109 -2.41 9.61 10.07
C CYS A 109 -2.66 10.72 9.04
N LYS A 110 -3.81 11.39 9.12
CA LYS A 110 -4.16 12.49 8.22
C LYS A 110 -3.27 13.72 8.39
N GLN A 111 -2.94 14.10 9.63
CA GLN A 111 -2.09 15.27 9.90
C GLN A 111 -0.61 15.00 9.62
N THR A 112 -0.12 13.82 9.95
CA THR A 112 1.32 13.49 9.90
C THR A 112 1.74 12.81 8.59
N GLY A 113 0.80 12.19 7.87
CA GLY A 113 1.08 11.33 6.72
C GLY A 113 1.62 9.94 7.10
N LEU A 114 1.70 9.60 8.40
CA LEU A 114 2.12 8.28 8.86
C LEU A 114 1.01 7.24 8.62
N CYS A 115 1.39 6.01 8.27
CA CYS A 115 0.44 4.91 8.13
C CYS A 115 0.11 4.24 9.47
N GLU A 116 -0.95 3.44 9.49
CA GLU A 116 -1.37 2.71 10.69
C GLU A 116 -0.33 1.74 11.24
N ASP A 117 0.47 1.13 10.36
CA ASP A 117 1.52 0.22 10.77
C ASP A 117 2.52 0.93 11.70
N VAL A 118 2.81 2.21 11.45
CA VAL A 118 3.65 3.03 12.33
C VAL A 118 2.98 3.23 13.70
N MET A 119 1.68 3.49 13.73
CA MET A 119 0.93 3.67 14.99
C MET A 119 0.85 2.36 15.79
N ALA A 120 0.72 1.22 15.12
CA ALA A 120 0.73 -0.09 15.76
C ALA A 120 2.10 -0.43 16.37
N ILE A 121 3.19 0.11 15.80
CA ILE A 121 4.53 0.02 16.39
C ILE A 121 4.64 0.95 17.60
N PHE A 122 4.28 2.23 17.46
CA PHE A 122 4.41 3.22 18.54
C PHE A 122 3.59 2.88 19.78
N THR A 123 2.41 2.28 19.62
CA THR A 123 1.56 1.87 20.77
C THR A 123 2.13 0.68 21.57
N LYS A 124 3.08 -0.07 21.01
CA LYS A 124 3.74 -1.21 21.66
C LYS A 124 5.11 -0.87 22.26
N MET A 125 5.64 0.31 21.96
CA MET A 125 6.93 0.78 22.46
C MET A 125 6.82 1.24 23.91
N SER A 126 7.90 1.03 24.67
CA SER A 126 8.08 1.62 26.00
C SER A 126 8.28 3.12 25.93
N HIS A 127 8.08 3.80 27.07
CA HIS A 127 8.31 5.25 27.14
C HIS A 127 9.73 5.65 26.75
N ALA A 128 10.75 4.89 27.17
CA ALA A 128 12.14 5.15 26.84
C ALA A 128 12.44 5.03 25.33
N GLU A 129 11.81 4.08 24.65
CA GLU A 129 11.93 3.93 23.19
C GLU A 129 11.29 5.12 22.46
N ILE A 130 10.13 5.59 22.91
CA ILE A 130 9.47 6.77 22.35
C ILE A 130 10.32 8.03 22.55
N GLU A 131 10.91 8.23 23.74
CA GLU A 131 11.82 9.36 23.98
C GLU A 131 13.06 9.31 23.09
N THR A 132 13.61 8.11 22.86
CA THR A 132 14.73 7.91 21.93
C THR A 132 14.33 8.29 20.50
N ILE A 133 13.13 7.92 20.06
CA ILE A 133 12.60 8.31 18.76
C ILE A 133 12.45 9.82 18.68
N ASN A 134 11.84 10.46 19.68
CA ASN A 134 11.66 11.91 19.74
C ASN A 134 13.01 12.63 19.60
N PHE A 135 14.02 12.21 20.35
CA PHE A 135 15.38 12.74 20.25
C PHE A 135 15.96 12.58 18.84
N MET A 136 15.84 11.37 18.28
CA MET A 136 16.33 11.08 16.93
C MET A 136 15.65 11.97 15.88
N VAL A 137 14.31 12.04 15.86
CA VAL A 137 13.56 12.72 14.78
C VAL A 137 13.66 14.24 14.86
N THR A 138 13.87 14.79 16.06
CA THR A 138 14.07 16.24 16.25
C THR A 138 15.51 16.68 15.97
N SER A 139 16.45 15.74 15.83
CA SER A 139 17.84 16.04 15.55
C SER A 139 18.05 16.59 14.13
N SER A 140 18.93 17.58 13.99
CA SER A 140 19.33 18.11 12.67
C SER A 140 19.89 17.02 11.71
N PRO A 141 20.75 16.09 12.17
CA PRO A 141 21.24 15.01 11.31
C PRO A 141 20.13 14.10 10.76
N PHE A 142 19.04 13.88 11.49
CA PHE A 142 17.91 13.10 10.99
C PHE A 142 17.23 13.76 9.79
N LYS A 143 17.07 15.09 9.80
CA LYS A 143 16.55 15.82 8.63
C LYS A 143 17.46 15.61 7.41
N THR A 144 18.77 15.67 7.60
CA THR A 144 19.76 15.39 6.54
C THR A 144 19.64 13.96 6.03
N LEU A 145 19.52 12.98 6.93
CA LEU A 145 19.30 11.58 6.59
C LEU A 145 18.07 11.39 5.70
N ILE A 146 16.92 11.93 6.12
CA ILE A 146 15.66 11.82 5.38
C ILE A 146 15.78 12.44 3.98
N SER A 147 16.46 13.58 3.86
CA SER A 147 16.71 14.23 2.56
C SER A 147 17.47 13.31 1.60
N TYR A 148 18.62 12.76 2.05
CA TYR A 148 19.43 11.88 1.21
C TYR A 148 18.74 10.54 0.91
N MET A 149 18.00 9.98 1.86
CA MET A 149 17.17 8.78 1.62
C MET A 149 16.08 9.05 0.58
N THR A 150 15.43 10.20 0.66
CA THR A 150 14.40 10.62 -0.31
C THR A 150 15.01 10.74 -1.71
N SER A 151 16.16 11.42 -1.84
CA SER A 151 16.88 11.51 -3.11
C SER A 151 17.31 10.14 -3.64
N PHE A 152 17.80 9.26 -2.76
CA PHE A 152 18.19 7.91 -3.13
C PHE A 152 17.01 7.10 -3.69
N PHE A 153 15.84 7.15 -3.03
CA PHE A 153 14.66 6.44 -3.51
C PHE A 153 14.12 7.01 -4.81
N ALA A 154 14.12 8.34 -4.97
CA ALA A 154 13.76 8.98 -6.23
C ALA A 154 14.67 8.50 -7.38
N VAL A 155 15.98 8.50 -7.15
CA VAL A 155 16.97 8.01 -8.12
C VAL A 155 16.78 6.51 -8.39
N ARG A 156 16.54 5.69 -7.38
CA ARG A 156 16.35 4.24 -7.53
C ARG A 156 15.11 3.89 -8.34
N ASN A 157 14.01 4.60 -8.10
CA ASN A 157 12.71 4.30 -8.70
C ASN A 157 12.53 4.93 -10.10
N THR A 158 13.49 5.74 -10.56
CA THR A 158 13.46 6.30 -11.92
C THR A 158 13.61 5.16 -12.95
N PRO A 159 12.76 5.08 -14.00
CA PRO A 159 12.95 4.10 -15.06
C PRO A 159 14.28 4.31 -15.79
N ASP A 160 14.89 3.24 -16.29
CA ASP A 160 16.03 3.37 -17.19
C ASP A 160 15.56 3.99 -18.51
N THR A 161 15.83 5.27 -18.68
CA THR A 161 15.61 5.98 -19.94
C THR A 161 16.83 5.82 -20.83
N LYS A 162 16.63 5.87 -22.16
CA LYS A 162 17.75 5.92 -23.11
C LYS A 162 18.61 7.14 -22.75
N SER A 163 19.93 6.93 -22.68
CA SER A 163 20.87 8.02 -22.49
C SER A 163 20.66 9.09 -23.55
N LEU A 164 20.81 10.36 -23.16
CA LEU A 164 20.85 11.46 -24.12
C LEU A 164 21.92 11.17 -25.18
N PRO A 165 21.67 11.53 -26.45
CA PRO A 165 22.71 11.47 -27.47
C PRO A 165 23.96 12.24 -27.02
N GLU A 166 25.14 11.71 -27.31
CA GLU A 166 26.43 12.28 -26.89
C GLU A 166 26.59 13.76 -27.29
N LYS A 167 26.06 14.13 -28.47
CA LYS A 167 26.01 15.52 -28.96
C LYS A 167 25.24 16.46 -28.03
N ASP A 168 24.17 15.98 -27.39
CA ASP A 168 23.35 16.78 -26.48
C ASP A 168 24.00 16.87 -25.10
N LEU A 169 24.68 15.81 -24.64
CA LEU A 169 25.48 15.85 -23.41
C LEU A 169 26.61 16.88 -23.50
N ASN A 170 27.35 16.90 -24.61
CA ASN A 170 28.44 17.86 -24.81
C ASN A 170 27.95 19.32 -24.79
N LYS A 171 26.75 19.59 -25.33
CA LYS A 171 26.13 20.92 -25.24
C LYS A 171 25.79 21.29 -23.81
N VAL A 172 25.24 20.36 -23.03
CA VAL A 172 24.91 20.60 -21.62
C VAL A 172 26.19 20.88 -20.82
N GLU A 173 27.25 20.10 -21.05
CA GLU A 173 28.57 20.35 -20.44
C GLU A 173 29.12 21.73 -20.79
N GLU A 174 28.99 22.16 -22.05
CA GLU A 174 29.39 23.48 -22.50
C GLU A 174 28.58 24.60 -21.81
N TYR A 175 27.25 24.45 -21.71
CA TYR A 175 26.39 25.42 -21.03
C TYR A 175 26.69 25.54 -19.53
N LEU A 176 27.10 24.45 -18.89
CA LEU A 176 27.43 24.43 -17.47
C LEU A 176 28.87 24.85 -17.18
N LYS A 177 29.70 25.03 -18.21
CA LYS A 177 31.10 25.43 -18.06
C LYS A 177 31.21 26.79 -17.36
N GLY A 178 31.99 26.83 -16.28
CA GLY A 178 32.18 28.04 -15.47
C GLY A 178 31.05 28.33 -14.48
N THR A 179 30.03 27.46 -14.40
CA THR A 179 29.03 27.49 -13.33
C THR A 179 29.49 26.65 -12.13
N SER A 180 28.78 26.75 -11.01
CA SER A 180 29.01 25.91 -9.81
C SER A 180 28.38 24.50 -9.90
N TYR A 181 27.77 24.15 -11.03
CA TYR A 181 27.10 22.87 -11.21
C TYR A 181 28.05 21.79 -11.74
N THR A 182 27.78 20.54 -11.36
CA THR A 182 28.54 19.36 -11.82
C THR A 182 27.59 18.32 -12.39
N ILE A 183 27.95 17.73 -13.52
CA ILE A 183 27.24 16.58 -14.09
C ILE A 183 27.77 15.32 -13.43
N ILE A 184 26.87 14.52 -12.88
CA ILE A 184 27.16 13.25 -12.22
C ILE A 184 26.31 12.15 -12.83
N HIS A 185 26.91 10.97 -13.01
CA HIS A 185 26.16 9.81 -13.48
C HIS A 185 25.17 9.35 -12.41
N ARG A 186 24.04 8.79 -12.84
CA ARG A 186 22.99 8.28 -11.92
C ARG A 186 23.55 7.28 -10.90
N GLY A 187 24.46 6.41 -11.31
CA GLY A 187 25.13 5.45 -10.42
C GLY A 187 26.04 6.12 -9.39
N GLU A 188 26.70 7.22 -9.75
CA GLU A 188 27.52 8.01 -8.84
C GLU A 188 26.66 8.79 -7.85
N LEU A 189 25.60 9.46 -8.33
CA LEU A 189 24.63 10.14 -7.46
C LEU A 189 24.03 9.19 -6.42
N LYS A 190 23.69 7.96 -6.82
CA LYS A 190 23.20 6.92 -5.90
C LYS A 190 24.20 6.64 -4.77
N ARG A 191 25.49 6.47 -5.10
CA ARG A 191 26.55 6.23 -4.11
C ARG A 191 26.75 7.42 -3.18
N ILE A 192 26.68 8.64 -3.71
CA ILE A 192 26.76 9.87 -2.90
C ILE A 192 25.60 9.90 -1.90
N CYS A 193 24.35 9.74 -2.36
CA CYS A 193 23.19 9.74 -1.46
C CYS A 193 23.30 8.68 -0.36
N GLU A 194 23.74 7.46 -0.71
CA GLU A 194 23.93 6.36 0.26
C GLU A 194 25.01 6.68 1.31
N ARG A 195 26.15 7.21 0.86
CA ARG A 195 27.23 7.63 1.76
C ARG A 195 26.78 8.73 2.70
N GLU A 196 26.18 9.80 2.17
CA GLU A 196 25.76 10.94 2.98
C GLU A 196 24.61 10.57 3.94
N ALA A 197 23.69 9.70 3.53
CA ALA A 197 22.69 9.13 4.43
C ALA A 197 23.34 8.34 5.58
N THR A 198 24.33 7.51 5.28
CA THR A 198 25.06 6.74 6.29
C THR A 198 25.78 7.65 7.30
N GLU A 199 26.46 8.68 6.81
CA GLU A 199 27.14 9.65 7.68
C GLU A 199 26.15 10.48 8.50
N ALA A 200 25.02 10.88 7.92
CA ALA A 200 23.95 11.56 8.65
C ALA A 200 23.38 10.68 9.77
N PHE A 201 23.16 9.38 9.51
CA PHE A 201 22.70 8.43 10.51
C PHE A 201 23.72 8.28 11.66
N LYS A 202 25.01 8.13 11.35
CA LYS A 202 26.06 8.09 12.37
C LYS A 202 26.06 9.34 13.25
N ARG A 203 25.89 10.52 12.65
CA ARG A 203 25.86 11.80 13.37
C ARG A 203 24.69 11.91 14.36
N ILE A 204 23.62 11.13 14.22
CA ILE A 204 22.52 11.11 15.20
C ILE A 204 23.05 10.67 16.58
N PHE A 205 23.86 9.60 16.64
CA PHE A 205 24.43 9.07 17.89
C PHE A 205 25.36 10.06 18.61
N TYR A 206 25.98 10.96 17.85
CA TYR A 206 26.93 11.95 18.36
C TYR A 206 26.33 13.36 18.46
N SER A 207 25.06 13.53 18.07
CA SER A 207 24.36 14.79 18.26
C SER A 207 24.08 14.96 19.75
N ASP A 208 24.32 16.16 20.29
CA ASP A 208 24.36 16.46 21.73
C ASP A 208 23.31 15.67 22.53
N ALA A 209 23.76 14.61 23.21
CA ALA A 209 23.00 13.83 24.20
C ALA A 209 22.77 14.64 25.49
N LYS A 210 22.44 15.93 25.39
CA LYS A 210 22.21 16.82 26.54
C LYS A 210 20.93 16.50 27.32
N HIS A 211 20.12 15.54 26.85
CA HIS A 211 18.83 15.22 27.48
C HIS A 211 18.61 13.73 27.83
N ILE A 212 19.49 12.80 27.46
CA ILE A 212 19.35 11.39 27.88
C ILE A 212 20.17 11.19 29.14
N SER A 213 19.51 11.36 30.29
CA SER A 213 20.08 11.02 31.58
C SER A 213 20.29 9.50 31.63
N LEU A 214 21.54 9.07 31.76
CA LEU A 214 21.94 7.68 31.99
C LEU A 214 21.35 7.05 33.27
N LYS A 215 20.54 7.78 34.04
CA LYS A 215 19.80 7.26 35.19
C LYS A 215 18.43 6.66 34.82
N ASP A 216 18.00 6.81 33.57
CA ASP A 216 16.70 6.34 33.07
C ASP A 216 16.81 5.10 32.14
N ILE A 217 17.99 4.47 32.08
CA ILE A 217 18.26 3.16 31.46
C ILE A 217 18.67 2.19 32.58
#